data_AF-A0AAQ3S6M5-F1
#
_entry.id   AF-A0AAQ3S6M5-F1
#
_cell.length_a   1.000
_cell.length_b   1.000
_cell.length_c   1.000
_cell.angle_alpha   90.00
_cell.angle_beta   90.00
_cell.angle_gamma   90.00
#
_symmetry.space_group_name_H-M   'P 1'
#
loop_
_entity.id
_entity.type
_entity.pdbx_description
1 polymer ?
#
loop_
_entity_poly.entity_id
_entity_poly.type
_entity_poly.pdbx_seq_one_letter_code
_entity_poly.pdbx_strand_id
1 'polypeptide(L)'
;MVKMEAGKHLEAFSIQLVILAIWKQALHICHTQAASAMEGSPNQETSRYRKSASRKHGSPDSEECLDGNALWPKDILSKIESDFLREFEHAEELAKTIEPGNTEMPDAMETIFQSALAFGRHGGVEELMGDMESAAALYSKAVRLLVFLLVEGPSLILNPPFSLTNSDRYRLRNYIDILNNRQGYSRSQRMALLKCDDSQVILLRGVKLVMLMGVKQHKMNDFESQVALSETVEWETIS
;
A
#
# COMPACT_ATOMS: atom_id res chain seq x y z
N MET A 1 -28.18 27.96 -11.10
CA MET A 1 -27.63 26.58 -11.08
C MET A 1 -26.39 26.42 -11.98
N VAL A 2 -26.26 27.16 -13.09
CA VAL A 2 -25.17 27.03 -14.08
C VAL A 2 -23.74 27.34 -13.55
N LYS A 3 -23.60 28.27 -12.59
CA LYS A 3 -22.27 28.72 -12.10
C LYS A 3 -21.50 27.64 -11.31
N MET A 4 -22.19 26.69 -10.68
CA MET A 4 -21.55 25.64 -9.87
C MET A 4 -20.89 24.56 -10.75
N GLU A 5 -21.43 24.33 -11.94
CA GLU A 5 -20.91 23.36 -12.89
C GLU A 5 -19.63 23.87 -13.53
N ALA A 6 -19.60 25.12 -13.97
CA ALA A 6 -18.39 25.77 -14.50
C ALA A 6 -17.23 25.78 -13.48
N GLY A 7 -17.52 26.02 -12.19
CA GLY A 7 -16.52 25.98 -11.13
C GLY A 7 -15.88 24.60 -10.94
N LYS A 8 -16.68 23.53 -11.04
CA LYS A 8 -16.17 22.15 -10.94
C LYS A 8 -15.32 21.74 -12.14
N HIS A 9 -15.63 22.22 -13.35
CA HIS A 9 -14.84 21.94 -14.54
C HIS A 9 -13.46 22.63 -14.47
N LEU A 10 -13.40 23.86 -13.95
CA LEU A 10 -12.14 24.56 -13.72
C LEU A 10 -11.26 23.88 -12.66
N GLU A 11 -11.87 23.40 -11.57
CA GLU A 11 -11.16 22.64 -10.54
C GLU A 11 -10.61 21.32 -11.09
N ALA A 12 -11.43 20.58 -11.85
CA ALA A 12 -10.99 19.36 -12.51
C ALA A 12 -9.83 19.62 -13.48
N PHE A 13 -9.94 20.68 -14.28
CA PHE A 13 -8.89 21.08 -15.21
C PHE A 13 -7.60 21.51 -14.50
N SER A 14 -7.68 22.29 -13.41
CA SER A 14 -6.49 22.71 -12.68
C SER A 14 -5.76 21.52 -12.03
N ILE A 15 -6.49 20.52 -11.52
CA ILE A 15 -5.92 19.25 -11.06
C ILE A 15 -5.30 18.47 -12.22
N GLN A 16 -5.97 18.42 -13.39
CA GLN A 16 -5.45 17.73 -14.56
C GLN A 16 -4.10 18.29 -15.02
N LEU A 17 -3.90 19.61 -14.94
CA LEU A 17 -2.61 20.24 -15.22
C LEU A 17 -1.50 19.78 -14.25
N VAL A 18 -1.83 19.56 -12.97
CA VAL A 18 -0.88 18.99 -12.00
C VAL A 18 -0.56 17.54 -12.35
N ILE A 19 -1.56 16.74 -12.75
CA ILE A 19 -1.35 15.35 -13.22
C ILE A 19 -0.41 15.32 -14.43
N LEU A 20 -0.61 16.21 -15.40
CA LEU A 20 0.29 16.35 -16.54
C LEU A 20 1.72 16.74 -16.14
N ALA A 21 1.87 17.62 -15.16
CA ALA A 21 3.19 17.98 -14.64
C ALA A 21 3.91 16.77 -14.02
N ILE A 22 3.18 15.92 -13.27
CA ILE A 22 3.71 14.68 -12.69
C ILE A 22 4.18 13.73 -13.78
N TRP A 23 3.33 13.47 -14.78
CA TRP A 23 3.69 12.57 -15.88
C TRP A 23 4.86 13.09 -16.72
N LYS A 24 4.91 14.41 -16.96
CA LYS A 24 6.04 15.05 -17.63
C LYS A 24 7.34 14.85 -16.86
N GLN A 25 7.29 14.98 -15.53
CA GLN A 25 8.46 14.76 -14.68
C GLN A 25 8.88 13.28 -14.66
N ALA A 26 7.92 12.35 -14.61
CA ALA A 26 8.18 10.92 -14.70
C ALA A 26 8.89 10.56 -16.01
N LEU A 27 8.37 11.05 -17.15
CA LEU A 27 9.00 10.87 -18.46
C LEU A 27 10.43 11.43 -18.50
N HIS A 28 10.63 12.63 -17.96
CA HIS A 28 11.95 13.25 -17.92
C HIS A 28 12.97 12.40 -17.12
N ILE A 29 12.56 11.86 -15.97
CA ILE A 29 13.39 10.97 -15.15
C ILE A 29 13.74 9.71 -15.95
N CYS A 30 12.74 9.07 -16.56
CA CYS A 30 12.95 7.84 -17.33
C CYS A 30 13.89 8.05 -18.54
N HIS A 31 13.73 9.15 -19.29
CA HIS A 31 14.63 9.45 -20.40
C HIS A 31 16.06 9.76 -19.94
N THR A 32 16.21 10.53 -18.87
CA THR A 32 17.52 10.86 -18.30
C THR A 32 18.24 9.59 -17.84
N GLN A 33 17.52 8.70 -17.17
CA GLN A 33 18.06 7.42 -16.71
C GLN A 33 18.41 6.50 -17.89
N ALA A 34 17.55 6.39 -18.90
CA ALA A 34 17.84 5.63 -20.11
C ALA A 34 19.08 6.15 -20.86
N ALA A 35 19.24 7.48 -20.98
CA ALA A 35 20.43 8.09 -21.56
C ALA A 35 21.69 7.79 -20.73
N SER A 36 21.61 7.90 -19.39
CA SER A 36 22.74 7.60 -18.51
C SER A 36 23.18 6.14 -18.55
N ALA A 37 22.25 5.20 -18.73
CA ALA A 37 22.54 3.78 -18.90
C ALA A 37 23.21 3.46 -20.26
N MET A 38 23.05 4.32 -21.26
CA MET A 38 23.74 4.23 -22.54
C MET A 38 25.15 4.84 -22.52
N GLU A 39 25.44 5.74 -21.55
CA GLU A 39 26.69 6.52 -21.48
C GLU A 39 27.74 5.97 -20.50
N GLY A 40 27.46 4.90 -19.72
CA GLY A 40 28.46 4.15 -18.94
C GLY A 40 28.57 2.71 -19.44
N SER A 41 29.69 2.21 -19.98
CA SER A 41 31.07 2.37 -19.48
C SER A 41 32.13 2.23 -20.61
N PRO A 42 33.07 3.17 -20.74
CA PRO A 42 34.38 2.89 -21.34
C PRO A 42 35.55 3.12 -20.36
N ASN A 43 36.46 2.13 -20.33
CA ASN A 43 37.83 2.07 -19.76
C ASN A 43 37.94 1.23 -18.45
N GLN A 44 38.85 0.24 -18.31
CA GLN A 44 40.21 0.15 -18.84
C GLN A 44 40.63 -1.30 -19.17
N GLU A 45 40.87 -1.59 -20.45
CA GLU A 45 41.80 -2.64 -20.85
C GLU A 45 43.09 -1.95 -21.34
N THR A 46 44.13 -1.92 -20.51
CA THR A 46 45.55 -2.14 -20.86
C THR A 46 46.45 -1.70 -19.70
N SER A 47 46.96 -2.65 -18.92
CA SER A 47 48.28 -2.55 -18.29
C SER A 47 48.84 -3.95 -18.14
N ARG A 48 49.74 -4.31 -19.06
CA ARG A 48 50.57 -5.52 -18.96
C ARG A 48 51.62 -5.30 -17.87
N TYR A 49 51.55 -6.01 -16.73
CA TYR A 49 52.76 -6.46 -16.00
C TYR A 49 52.49 -7.61 -14.99
N ARG A 50 52.79 -8.84 -15.46
CA ARG A 50 53.53 -9.98 -14.84
C ARG A 50 53.54 -10.21 -13.29
N LYS A 51 53.28 -11.51 -12.94
CA LYS A 51 53.72 -12.35 -11.76
C LYS A 51 52.94 -12.15 -10.44
N SER A 52 52.49 -13.15 -9.66
CA SER A 52 52.87 -14.58 -9.52
C SER A 52 51.78 -15.39 -8.77
N ALA A 53 51.64 -16.67 -9.14
CA ALA A 53 51.17 -17.87 -8.42
C ALA A 53 50.47 -17.81 -7.03
N SER A 54 49.33 -18.52 -6.91
CA SER A 54 49.12 -19.61 -5.93
C SER A 54 47.81 -20.37 -6.22
N ARG A 55 47.82 -21.69 -6.04
CA ARG A 55 46.76 -22.67 -6.34
C ARG A 55 45.71 -22.75 -5.21
N LYS A 56 44.44 -23.04 -5.53
CA LYS A 56 43.72 -24.33 -5.23
C LYS A 56 42.18 -24.19 -5.24
N HIS A 57 41.58 -25.13 -5.97
CA HIS A 57 40.25 -25.78 -5.89
C HIS A 57 39.05 -25.16 -5.13
N GLY A 58 37.91 -25.13 -5.84
CA GLY A 58 36.73 -25.94 -5.47
C GLY A 58 35.43 -25.21 -5.11
N SER A 59 34.39 -25.44 -5.93
CA SER A 59 32.94 -25.36 -5.65
C SER A 59 32.16 -24.24 -6.36
N PRO A 60 31.14 -24.56 -7.17
CA PRO A 60 30.10 -23.63 -7.60
C PRO A 60 28.81 -23.87 -6.80
N ASP A 61 28.33 -22.89 -6.03
CA ASP A 61 26.88 -22.72 -5.93
C ASP A 61 26.48 -21.31 -5.45
N SER A 62 25.65 -20.69 -6.28
CA SER A 62 24.70 -19.59 -6.03
C SER A 62 25.12 -18.46 -5.09
N GLU A 63 25.93 -17.53 -5.60
CA GLU A 63 25.86 -16.13 -5.19
C GLU A 63 24.92 -15.44 -6.18
N GLU A 64 23.70 -15.14 -5.75
CA GLU A 64 22.79 -14.22 -6.44
C GLU A 64 23.41 -12.82 -6.35
N CYS A 65 24.39 -12.58 -7.22
CA CYS A 65 24.87 -11.23 -7.49
C CYS A 65 23.72 -10.48 -8.16
N LEU A 66 23.03 -9.66 -7.36
CA LEU A 66 22.17 -8.59 -7.83
C LEU A 66 23.06 -7.62 -8.62
N ASP A 67 23.21 -7.92 -9.91
CA ASP A 67 23.89 -7.05 -10.86
C ASP A 67 23.06 -5.76 -10.97
N GLY A 68 23.62 -4.71 -10.38
CA GLY A 68 23.01 -3.39 -10.22
C GLY A 68 22.98 -2.59 -11.50
N ASN A 69 22.47 -3.18 -12.58
CA ASN A 69 22.00 -2.46 -13.75
C ASN A 69 20.48 -2.60 -13.79
N ALA A 70 19.79 -1.66 -13.13
CA ALA A 70 18.36 -1.48 -13.24
C ALA A 70 18.01 -1.04 -14.66
N LEU A 71 18.03 -1.98 -15.61
CA LEU A 71 17.37 -1.84 -16.88
C LEU A 71 15.87 -1.83 -16.54
N TRP A 72 15.30 -0.64 -16.34
CA TRP A 72 13.84 -0.51 -16.32
C TRP A 72 13.32 -1.22 -17.58
N PRO A 73 12.40 -2.18 -17.45
CA PRO A 73 11.82 -2.83 -18.62
C PRO A 73 11.33 -1.73 -19.56
N LYS A 74 11.70 -1.79 -20.85
CA LYS A 74 11.20 -0.85 -21.87
C LYS A 74 9.67 -0.72 -21.83
N ASP A 75 9.01 -1.76 -21.32
CA ASP A 75 7.58 -1.87 -21.04
C ASP A 75 7.05 -0.79 -20.07
N ILE A 76 7.87 -0.31 -19.12
CA ILE A 76 7.46 0.75 -18.17
C ILE A 76 7.49 2.12 -18.85
N LEU A 77 8.52 2.42 -19.64
CA LEU A 77 8.61 3.71 -20.35
C LEU A 77 7.46 3.86 -21.35
N SER A 78 7.21 2.85 -22.18
CA SER A 78 6.10 2.86 -23.14
C SER A 78 4.74 2.97 -22.44
N LYS A 79 4.60 2.38 -21.25
CA LYS A 79 3.41 2.52 -20.43
C LYS A 79 3.23 3.96 -19.92
N ILE A 80 4.29 4.58 -19.42
CA ILE A 80 4.28 5.98 -18.95
C ILE A 80 3.95 6.93 -20.11
N GLU A 81 4.53 6.72 -21.30
CA GLU A 81 4.23 7.52 -22.49
C GLU A 81 2.75 7.41 -22.90
N SER A 82 2.21 6.18 -22.92
CA SER A 82 0.79 5.95 -23.21
C SER A 82 -0.13 6.60 -22.17
N ASP A 83 0.24 6.52 -20.89
CA ASP A 83 -0.53 7.15 -19.81
C ASP A 83 -0.49 8.69 -19.91
N PHE A 84 0.67 9.28 -20.20
CA PHE A 84 0.80 10.71 -20.43
C PHE A 84 -0.09 11.20 -21.58
N LEU A 85 -0.09 10.51 -22.73
CA LEU A 85 -0.93 10.90 -23.88
C LEU A 85 -2.42 10.84 -23.55
N ARG A 86 -2.87 9.80 -22.82
CA ARG A 86 -4.26 9.71 -22.37
C ARG A 86 -4.63 10.88 -21.45
N GLU A 87 -3.77 11.21 -20.49
CA GLU A 87 -4.02 12.35 -19.60
C GLU A 87 -3.98 13.69 -20.34
N PHE A 88 -3.21 13.79 -21.43
CA PHE A 88 -3.17 14.98 -22.28
C PHE A 88 -4.45 15.15 -23.09
N GLU A 89 -4.94 14.07 -23.71
CA GLU A 89 -6.24 14.05 -24.40
C GLU A 89 -7.36 14.46 -23.45
N HIS A 90 -7.35 13.91 -22.22
CA HIS A 90 -8.35 14.27 -21.21
C HIS A 90 -8.29 15.77 -20.82
N ALA A 91 -7.09 16.35 -20.69
CA ALA A 91 -6.94 17.77 -20.44
C ALA A 91 -7.49 18.63 -21.59
N GLU A 92 -7.29 18.20 -22.85
CA GLU A 92 -7.82 18.88 -24.03
C GLU A 92 -9.36 18.85 -24.04
N GLU A 93 -9.97 17.73 -23.65
CA GLU A 93 -11.41 17.60 -23.50
C GLU A 93 -11.96 18.56 -22.43
N LEU A 94 -11.31 18.61 -21.26
CA LEU A 94 -11.69 19.55 -20.20
C LEU A 94 -11.53 21.01 -20.66
N ALA A 95 -10.46 21.34 -21.39
CA ALA A 95 -10.22 22.68 -21.92
C ALA A 95 -11.33 23.18 -22.87
N LYS A 96 -11.93 22.28 -23.66
CA LYS A 96 -13.05 22.63 -24.58
C LYS A 96 -14.29 23.11 -23.84
N THR A 97 -14.48 22.68 -22.58
CA THR A 97 -15.62 23.07 -21.75
C THR A 97 -15.42 24.38 -21.00
N ILE A 98 -14.19 24.91 -20.99
CA ILE A 98 -13.85 26.14 -20.28
C ILE A 98 -14.12 27.34 -21.19
N GLU A 99 -15.13 28.13 -20.84
CA GLU A 99 -15.42 29.37 -21.55
C GLU A 99 -14.30 30.40 -21.32
N PRO A 100 -13.76 31.03 -22.38
CA PRO A 100 -12.83 32.15 -22.24
C PRO A 100 -13.56 33.37 -21.64
N GLY A 101 -13.28 33.68 -20.37
CA GLY A 101 -13.88 34.80 -19.64
C GLY A 101 -13.25 34.97 -18.24
N ASN A 102 -13.61 36.04 -17.52
CA ASN A 102 -13.03 36.53 -16.24
C ASN A 102 -13.17 35.56 -15.03
N THR A 103 -13.08 34.25 -15.21
CA THR A 103 -13.06 33.28 -14.11
C THR A 103 -11.61 32.93 -13.80
N GLU A 104 -11.19 33.27 -12.59
CA GLU A 104 -9.86 32.93 -12.08
C GLU A 104 -9.73 31.40 -11.92
N MET A 105 -8.58 30.86 -12.34
CA MET A 105 -8.29 29.44 -12.23
C MET A 105 -8.12 29.05 -10.74
N PRO A 106 -8.79 28.01 -10.24
CA PRO A 106 -8.60 27.54 -8.86
C PRO A 106 -7.17 27.07 -8.61
N ASP A 107 -6.66 27.32 -7.41
CA ASP A 107 -5.38 26.75 -6.96
C ASP A 107 -5.52 25.23 -6.76
N ALA A 108 -4.89 24.48 -7.65
CA ALA A 108 -4.91 23.02 -7.63
C ALA A 108 -4.23 22.43 -6.39
N MET A 109 -3.16 23.06 -5.89
CA MET A 109 -2.43 22.57 -4.72
C MET A 109 -3.26 22.78 -3.45
N GLU A 110 -3.95 23.91 -3.33
CA GLU A 110 -4.92 24.14 -2.27
C GLU A 110 -6.10 23.16 -2.36
N THR A 111 -6.59 22.87 -3.58
CA THR A 111 -7.67 21.90 -3.79
C THR A 111 -7.26 20.49 -3.33
N ILE A 112 -6.03 20.07 -3.64
CA ILE A 112 -5.45 18.81 -3.16
C ILE A 112 -5.35 18.80 -1.63
N PHE A 113 -4.95 19.91 -1.02
CA PHE A 113 -4.89 20.05 0.43
C PHE A 113 -6.27 19.91 1.08
N GLN A 114 -7.28 20.62 0.58
CA GLN A 114 -8.65 20.53 1.08
C GLN A 114 -9.24 19.13 0.90
N SER A 115 -8.95 18.47 -0.21
CA SER A 115 -9.33 17.08 -0.47
C SER A 115 -8.70 16.13 0.56
N ALA A 116 -7.42 16.32 0.89
CA ALA A 116 -6.75 15.53 1.91
C ALA A 116 -7.42 15.68 3.29
N LEU A 117 -7.76 16.91 3.68
CA LEU A 117 -8.48 17.17 4.93
C LEU A 117 -9.90 16.58 4.92
N ALA A 118 -10.59 16.61 3.78
CA ALA A 118 -11.90 16.00 3.63
C ALA A 118 -11.85 14.48 3.81
N PHE A 119 -10.88 13.80 3.19
CA PHE A 119 -10.65 12.37 3.41
C PHE A 119 -10.31 12.06 4.87
N GLY A 120 -9.47 12.87 5.52
CA GLY A 120 -9.16 12.71 6.94
C GLY A 120 -10.39 12.83 7.84
N ARG A 121 -11.24 13.83 7.64
CA ARG A 121 -12.48 14.00 8.41
C ARG A 121 -13.46 12.85 8.16
N HIS A 122 -13.63 12.45 6.89
CA HIS A 122 -14.52 11.36 6.54
C HIS A 122 -14.05 10.03 7.12
N GLY A 123 -12.73 9.76 7.11
CA GLY A 123 -12.14 8.60 7.77
C GLY A 123 -12.45 8.57 9.27
N GLY A 124 -12.46 9.72 9.94
CA GLY A 124 -12.89 9.83 11.34
C GLY A 124 -14.38 9.54 11.56
N VAL A 125 -15.24 9.85 10.59
CA VAL A 125 -16.66 9.47 10.63
C VAL A 125 -16.81 7.95 10.50
N GLU A 126 -16.13 7.33 9.52
CA GLU A 126 -16.18 5.87 9.34
C GLU A 126 -15.61 5.12 10.56
N GLU A 127 -14.53 5.63 11.16
CA GLU A 127 -13.96 5.09 12.39
C GLU A 127 -14.96 5.12 13.55
N LEU A 128 -15.70 6.23 13.69
CA LEU A 128 -16.75 6.36 14.71
C LEU A 128 -17.94 5.42 14.45
N MET A 129 -18.26 5.16 13.17
CA MET A 129 -19.30 4.22 12.76
C MET A 129 -18.86 2.75 12.86
N GLY A 130 -17.61 2.49 13.20
CA GLY A 130 -17.04 1.14 13.36
C GLY A 130 -16.54 0.51 12.06
N ASP A 131 -16.61 1.21 10.92
CA ASP A 131 -16.01 0.75 9.67
C ASP A 131 -14.52 1.11 9.63
N MET A 132 -13.73 0.26 10.26
CA MET A 132 -12.29 0.43 10.39
C MET A 132 -11.54 0.24 9.07
N GLU A 133 -12.12 -0.44 8.08
CA GLU A 133 -11.49 -0.66 6.77
C GLU A 133 -11.66 0.57 5.88
N SER A 134 -12.89 1.09 5.79
CA SER A 134 -13.17 2.33 5.08
C SER A 134 -12.43 3.51 5.71
N ALA A 135 -12.41 3.61 7.05
CA ALA A 135 -11.62 4.60 7.76
C ALA A 135 -10.12 4.54 7.39
N ALA A 136 -9.52 3.34 7.40
CA ALA A 136 -8.12 3.15 7.05
C ALA A 136 -7.83 3.54 5.60
N ALA A 137 -8.72 3.19 4.66
CA ALA A 137 -8.60 3.57 3.25
C ALA A 137 -8.66 5.09 3.05
N LEU A 138 -9.59 5.77 3.74
CA LEU A 138 -9.74 7.23 3.69
C LEU A 138 -8.53 7.95 4.29
N TYR A 139 -8.03 7.49 5.45
CA TYR A 139 -6.78 8.02 6.01
C TYR A 139 -5.59 7.79 5.08
N SER A 140 -5.52 6.66 4.39
CA SER A 140 -4.45 6.39 3.42
C SER A 140 -4.49 7.37 2.25
N LYS A 141 -5.69 7.67 1.72
CA LYS A 141 -5.87 8.69 0.69
C LYS A 141 -5.43 10.07 1.19
N ALA A 142 -5.85 10.47 2.38
CA ALA A 142 -5.45 11.75 2.99
C ALA A 142 -3.92 11.88 3.13
N VAL A 143 -3.27 10.85 3.68
CA VAL A 143 -1.81 10.83 3.87
C VAL A 143 -1.09 10.93 2.53
N ARG A 144 -1.52 10.18 1.50
CA ARG A 144 -0.90 10.24 0.16
C ARG A 144 -0.92 11.66 -0.42
N LEU A 145 -2.04 12.37 -0.30
CA LEU A 145 -2.15 13.74 -0.79
C LEU A 145 -1.28 14.72 0.02
N LEU A 146 -1.21 14.58 1.35
CA LEU A 146 -0.35 15.43 2.19
C LEU A 146 1.14 15.18 1.93
N VAL A 147 1.54 13.92 1.73
CA VAL A 147 2.92 13.55 1.37
C VAL A 147 3.26 14.10 -0.01
N PHE A 148 2.35 13.98 -0.98
CA PHE A 148 2.52 14.59 -2.30
C PHE A 148 2.80 16.09 -2.18
N LEU A 149 1.97 16.84 -1.46
CA LEU A 149 2.19 18.27 -1.25
C LEU A 149 3.52 18.57 -0.55
N LEU A 150 3.93 17.76 0.41
CA LEU A 150 5.14 18.00 1.19
C LEU A 150 6.43 17.68 0.42
N VAL A 151 6.43 16.63 -0.39
CA VAL A 151 7.65 16.02 -0.97
C VAL A 151 7.72 16.22 -2.48
N GLU A 152 6.66 15.84 -3.19
CA GLU A 152 6.66 15.79 -4.65
C GLU A 152 6.30 17.16 -5.27
N GLY A 153 5.31 17.84 -4.69
CA GLY A 153 4.80 19.13 -5.15
C GLY A 153 5.90 20.17 -5.41
N PRO A 154 6.84 20.40 -4.47
CA PRO A 154 7.93 21.36 -4.66
C PRO A 154 8.92 21.00 -5.78
N SER A 155 8.90 19.74 -6.22
CA SER A 155 9.79 19.22 -7.27
C SER A 155 9.15 19.30 -8.65
N LEU A 156 7.83 19.62 -8.73
CA LEU A 156 7.12 19.82 -9.98
C LEU A 156 7.46 21.18 -10.60
N ILE A 157 7.67 21.18 -11.91
CA ILE A 157 7.91 22.40 -12.68
C ILE A 157 6.56 23.05 -12.99
N LEU A 158 6.01 23.77 -12.02
CA LEU A 158 4.77 24.54 -12.14
C LEU A 158 5.07 26.02 -12.39
N ASN A 159 4.11 26.72 -13.00
CA ASN A 159 4.17 28.17 -13.18
C ASN A 159 2.87 28.81 -12.68
N PRO A 160 2.88 29.51 -11.52
CA PRO A 160 4.03 29.78 -10.67
C PRO A 160 4.57 28.51 -9.96
N PRO A 161 5.86 28.49 -9.55
CA PRO A 161 6.41 27.38 -8.79
C PRO A 161 5.69 27.18 -7.46
N PHE A 162 5.41 25.93 -7.11
CA PHE A 162 4.85 25.62 -5.81
C PHE A 162 5.93 25.69 -4.73
N SER A 163 5.66 26.47 -3.68
CA SER A 163 6.58 26.63 -2.56
C SER A 163 5.84 26.59 -1.23
N LEU A 164 6.44 25.92 -0.26
CA LEU A 164 5.90 25.83 1.10
C LEU A 164 6.73 26.69 2.05
N THR A 165 6.09 27.34 3.01
CA THR A 165 6.81 27.95 4.12
C THR A 165 7.27 26.87 5.12
N ASN A 166 8.19 27.22 6.04
CA ASN A 166 8.57 26.31 7.13
C ASN A 166 7.37 25.94 8.02
N SER A 167 6.46 26.90 8.23
CA SER A 167 5.24 26.68 9.00
C SER A 167 4.32 25.67 8.30
N ASP A 168 4.13 25.80 6.99
CA ASP A 168 3.30 24.87 6.22
C ASP A 168 3.89 23.46 6.22
N ARG A 169 5.21 23.33 6.04
CA ARG A 169 5.90 22.03 6.15
C ARG A 169 5.67 21.37 7.51
N TYR A 170 5.78 22.15 8.59
CA TYR A 170 5.54 21.65 9.94
C TYR A 170 4.08 21.19 10.11
N ARG A 171 3.12 21.99 9.65
CA ARG A 171 1.69 21.65 9.71
C ARG A 171 1.37 20.37 8.93
N LEU A 172 1.89 20.24 7.70
CA LEU A 172 1.69 19.03 6.89
C LEU A 172 2.25 17.78 7.57
N ARG A 173 3.47 17.85 8.13
CA ARG A 173 4.05 16.74 8.90
C ARG A 173 3.19 16.34 10.10
N ASN A 174 2.73 17.32 10.87
CA ASN A 174 1.87 17.06 12.01
C ASN A 174 0.54 16.40 11.61
N TYR A 175 -0.09 16.82 10.50
CA TYR A 175 -1.30 16.13 9.99
C TYR A 175 -1.00 14.69 9.58
N ILE A 176 0.11 14.45 8.88
CA ILE A 176 0.55 13.10 8.49
C ILE A 176 0.73 12.22 9.72
N ASP A 177 1.41 12.70 10.75
CA ASP A 177 1.67 11.96 11.99
C ASP A 177 0.37 11.60 12.72
N ILE A 178 -0.56 12.55 12.84
CA ILE A 178 -1.88 12.31 13.45
C ILE A 178 -2.64 11.20 12.71
N LEU A 179 -2.66 11.25 11.38
CA LEU A 179 -3.40 10.26 10.57
C LEU A 179 -2.74 8.87 10.62
N ASN A 180 -1.41 8.80 10.55
CA ASN A 180 -0.66 7.55 10.67
C ASN A 180 -0.87 6.89 12.05
N ASN A 181 -0.89 7.68 13.11
CA ASN A 181 -1.16 7.17 14.46
C ASN A 181 -2.55 6.54 14.59
N ARG A 182 -3.58 7.17 13.98
CA ARG A 182 -4.94 6.62 13.94
C ARG A 182 -5.01 5.31 13.14
N GLN A 183 -4.31 5.22 12.01
CA GLN A 183 -4.19 3.96 11.27
C GLN A 183 -3.48 2.86 12.07
N GLY A 184 -2.41 3.21 12.79
CA GLY A 184 -1.66 2.29 13.65
C GLY A 184 -2.49 1.73 14.81
N TYR A 185 -3.32 2.58 15.43
CA TYR A 185 -4.26 2.18 16.47
C TYR A 185 -5.35 1.24 15.93
N SER A 186 -5.98 1.60 14.81
CA SER A 186 -6.98 0.77 14.10
C SER A 186 -6.44 -0.63 13.79
N ARG A 187 -5.21 -0.71 13.26
CA ARG A 187 -4.56 -2.00 12.95
C ARG A 187 -4.26 -2.81 14.21
N SER A 188 -3.81 -2.17 15.28
CA SER A 188 -3.47 -2.84 16.55
C SER A 188 -4.71 -3.35 17.29
N GLN A 189 -5.80 -2.57 17.30
CA GLN A 189 -7.08 -2.96 17.89
C GLN A 189 -7.70 -4.14 17.13
N ARG A 190 -7.63 -4.13 15.78
CA ARG A 190 -8.06 -5.26 14.95
C ARG A 190 -7.29 -6.55 15.28
N MET A 191 -5.97 -6.46 15.45
CA MET A 191 -5.15 -7.61 15.86
C MET A 191 -5.49 -8.10 17.27
N ALA A 192 -5.87 -7.21 18.18
CA ALA A 192 -6.29 -7.57 19.53
C ALA A 192 -7.68 -8.25 19.55
N LEU A 193 -8.63 -7.79 18.74
CA LEU A 193 -9.95 -8.41 18.60
C LEU A 193 -9.86 -9.81 17.99
N LEU A 194 -9.10 -9.98 16.90
CA LEU A 194 -8.87 -11.30 16.29
C LEU A 194 -8.22 -12.28 17.27
N LYS A 195 -7.25 -11.83 18.09
CA LYS A 195 -6.66 -12.65 19.16
C LYS A 195 -7.69 -13.04 20.23
N CYS A 196 -8.67 -12.19 20.52
CA CYS A 196 -9.72 -12.47 21.49
C CYS A 196 -10.68 -13.55 20.96
N ASP A 197 -11.04 -13.48 19.68
CA ASP A 197 -11.90 -14.48 19.03
C ASP A 197 -11.20 -15.84 18.92
N ASP A 198 -9.91 -15.87 18.56
CA ASP A 198 -9.12 -17.10 18.52
C ASP A 198 -8.99 -17.74 19.92
N SER A 199 -8.81 -16.91 20.95
CA SER A 199 -8.74 -17.38 22.34
C SER A 199 -10.08 -17.99 22.80
N GLN A 200 -11.21 -17.40 22.41
CA GLN A 200 -12.53 -17.94 22.69
C GLN A 200 -12.82 -19.24 21.91
N VAL A 201 -12.40 -19.33 20.65
CA VAL A 201 -12.52 -20.55 19.84
C VAL A 201 -11.66 -21.69 20.38
N ILE A 202 -10.43 -21.41 20.84
CA ILE A 202 -9.56 -22.39 21.50
C ILE A 202 -10.16 -22.85 22.83
N LEU A 203 -10.72 -21.94 23.63
CA LEU A 203 -11.36 -22.29 24.90
C LEU A 203 -12.60 -23.19 24.67
N LEU A 204 -13.46 -22.84 23.69
CA LEU A 204 -14.63 -23.63 23.32
C LEU A 204 -14.25 -25.00 22.76
N ARG A 205 -13.17 -25.10 21.96
CA ARG A 205 -12.62 -26.38 21.49
C ARG A 205 -12.07 -27.22 22.64
N GLY A 206 -11.38 -26.61 23.60
CA GLY A 206 -10.89 -27.27 24.81
C GLY A 206 -12.01 -27.83 25.67
N VAL A 207 -13.06 -27.04 25.95
CA VAL A 207 -14.24 -27.46 26.71
C VAL A 207 -14.99 -28.59 25.98
N LYS A 208 -15.10 -28.52 24.65
CA LYS A 208 -15.73 -29.58 23.84
C LYS A 208 -14.91 -30.87 23.85
N LEU A 209 -13.59 -30.79 23.85
CA LEU A 209 -12.70 -31.95 23.95
C LEU A 209 -12.80 -32.61 25.34
N VAL A 210 -12.86 -31.81 26.42
CA VAL A 210 -13.06 -32.33 27.79
C VAL A 210 -14.43 -33.00 27.94
N MET A 211 -15.50 -32.43 27.38
CA MET A 211 -16.81 -33.11 27.35
C MET A 211 -16.78 -34.40 26.51
N LEU A 212 -16.13 -34.39 25.34
CA LEU A 212 -16.04 -35.60 24.49
C LEU A 212 -15.24 -36.73 25.18
N MET A 213 -14.18 -36.36 25.91
CA MET A 213 -13.38 -37.30 26.69
C MET A 213 -14.17 -37.85 27.88
N GLY A 214 -14.93 -37.01 28.59
CA GLY A 214 -15.83 -37.46 29.66
C GLY A 214 -16.92 -38.42 29.19
N VAL A 215 -17.53 -38.16 28.02
CA VAL A 215 -18.53 -39.04 27.40
C VAL A 215 -17.90 -40.35 26.91
N LYS A 216 -16.66 -40.32 26.41
CA LYS A 216 -15.92 -41.55 26.06
C LYS A 216 -15.59 -42.40 27.29
N GLN A 217 -15.21 -41.78 28.41
CA GLN A 217 -14.90 -42.52 29.63
C GLN A 217 -16.15 -43.22 30.19
N HIS A 218 -17.31 -42.57 30.15
CA HIS A 218 -18.57 -43.19 30.57
C HIS A 218 -18.97 -44.37 29.67
N LYS A 219 -18.84 -44.21 28.35
CA LYS A 219 -19.11 -45.31 27.40
C LYS A 219 -18.10 -46.47 27.51
N MET A 220 -16.85 -46.20 27.88
CA MET A 220 -15.83 -47.24 28.06
C MET A 220 -16.06 -48.04 29.34
N ASN A 221 -16.49 -47.38 30.42
CA ASN A 221 -16.87 -48.05 31.67
C ASN A 221 -18.17 -48.88 31.54
N ASP A 222 -19.13 -48.42 30.73
CA ASP A 222 -20.34 -49.19 30.42
C ASP A 222 -20.03 -50.41 29.54
N PHE A 223 -19.01 -50.34 28.67
CA PHE A 223 -18.57 -51.47 27.85
C PHE A 223 -17.81 -52.51 28.67
N GLU A 224 -16.90 -52.11 29.56
CA GLU A 224 -16.22 -53.04 30.48
C GLU A 224 -17.21 -53.72 31.45
N SER A 225 -18.24 -53.02 31.90
CA SER A 225 -19.30 -53.61 32.74
C SER A 225 -20.14 -54.65 32.00
N GLN A 226 -20.40 -54.45 30.69
CA GLN A 226 -21.12 -55.43 29.87
C GLN A 226 -20.26 -56.66 29.50
N VAL A 227 -18.96 -56.47 29.27
CA VAL A 227 -18.03 -57.59 29.00
C VAL A 227 -17.87 -58.47 30.25
N ALA A 228 -17.73 -57.86 31.45
CA ALA A 228 -17.62 -58.59 32.71
C ALA A 228 -18.89 -59.41 33.06
N LEU A 229 -20.07 -58.95 32.65
CA LEU A 229 -21.33 -59.69 32.81
C LEU A 229 -21.50 -60.84 31.80
N SER A 230 -20.78 -60.81 30.67
CA SER A 230 -20.81 -61.90 29.69
C SER A 230 -19.84 -63.04 30.03
N GLU A 231 -18.72 -62.77 30.70
CA GLU A 231 -17.76 -63.80 31.14
C GLU A 231 -18.21 -64.58 32.37
N THR A 232 -19.27 -64.15 33.06
CA THR A 232 -19.81 -64.84 34.24
C THR A 232 -20.87 -65.91 33.90
N VAL A 233 -21.38 -65.96 32.66
CA VAL A 233 -22.41 -66.92 32.26
C VAL A 233 -21.83 -68.22 31.67
N GLU A 234 -20.54 -68.26 31.30
CA GLU A 234 -19.91 -69.49 30.76
C GLU A 234 -19.53 -70.54 31.81
N TRP A 235 -19.61 -70.25 33.12
CA TRP A 235 -19.23 -71.22 34.18
C TRP A 235 -20.40 -71.99 34.83
N GLU A 236 -21.67 -71.71 34.49
CA GLU A 236 -22.82 -72.42 35.07
C GLU A 236 -23.36 -73.61 34.24
N THR A 237 -22.71 -74.01 33.13
CA THR A 237 -23.14 -75.19 32.34
C THR A 237 -22.12 -76.33 32.31
N ILE A 238 -21.45 -76.60 33.43
CA ILE A 238 -20.82 -77.91 33.68
C ILE A 238 -21.08 -78.32 35.15
N SER A 239 -22.25 -78.92 35.39
CA SER A 239 -22.47 -80.01 36.34
C SER A 239 -23.81 -80.68 36.07
#